data_AF-A0AAI9III2-F1
#
_entry.id   AF-A0AAI9III2-F1
#
_cell.length_a   1.000
_cell.length_b   1.000
_cell.length_c   1.000
_cell.angle_alpha   90.00
_cell.angle_beta   90.00
_cell.angle_gamma   90.00
#
_symmetry.space_group_name_H-M   'P 1'
#
loop_
_entity.id
_entity.type
_entity.pdbx_description
1 polymer ?
#
loop_
_entity_poly.entity_id
_entity_poly.type
_entity_poly.pdbx_seq_one_letter_code
_entity_poly.pdbx_strand_id
1 'polypeptide(L)'
;MREMKFRDAMDYLPGVQPIKARQLISVWQGEAIDHHLFAKKKSVKPYVVSAGSLSFSEDDLNELIHNDGFSASTISPKGAGLLIRLYEENILPIKGKAGPVSEVLIAYASEGQTFSDLRKLRVETERLKREVVIKKFEDLDSISDSDFSYTFLDQLFFHHKKIGIGFSELVVGGIKVTKYVSKHYSNSRKNFDYAIKYSGTKNDGTPFVYEKPSRYAENRGNDPERNWGLPE
;
A
#
# COMPACT_ATOMS: atom_id res chain seq x y z
N MET A 1 18.64 11.53 -6.43
CA MET A 1 18.18 12.70 -5.67
C MET A 1 17.13 12.23 -4.68
N ARG A 2 17.18 12.66 -3.41
CA ARG A 2 16.30 12.15 -2.34
C ARG A 2 15.03 13.00 -2.29
N GLU A 3 13.87 12.36 -2.29
CA GLU A 3 12.57 13.06 -2.16
C GLU A 3 12.48 13.80 -0.82
N MET A 4 11.86 14.98 -0.84
CA MET A 4 11.54 15.72 0.37
C MET A 4 10.44 14.97 1.14
N LYS A 5 10.54 14.92 2.47
CA LYS A 5 9.43 14.38 3.27
C LYS A 5 8.27 15.36 3.19
N PHE A 6 7.07 14.83 3.09
CA PHE A 6 5.85 15.65 3.06
C PHE A 6 5.73 16.56 4.28
N ARG A 7 6.17 16.08 5.45
CA ARG A 7 6.20 16.89 6.68
C ARG A 7 7.13 18.09 6.55
N ASP A 8 8.32 17.89 6.00
CA ASP A 8 9.31 18.96 5.82
C ASP A 8 8.79 20.00 4.81
N ALA A 9 8.08 19.57 3.75
CA ALA A 9 7.42 20.47 2.81
C ALA A 9 6.35 21.36 3.46
N MET A 10 5.65 20.85 4.47
CA MET A 10 4.64 21.63 5.20
C MET A 10 5.24 22.69 6.11
N ASP A 11 6.45 22.47 6.64
CA ASP A 11 7.16 23.46 7.46
C ASP A 11 7.56 24.69 6.64
N TYR A 12 7.61 24.57 5.31
CA TYR A 12 7.86 25.66 4.36
C TYR A 12 6.61 26.45 3.94
N LEU A 13 5.43 26.10 4.46
CA LEU A 13 4.16 26.76 4.16
C LEU A 13 3.59 27.41 5.44
N PRO A 14 3.69 28.74 5.59
CA PRO A 14 3.31 29.43 6.82
C PRO A 14 1.87 29.16 7.25
N GLY A 15 1.69 28.76 8.51
CA GLY A 15 0.38 28.58 9.12
C GLY A 15 -0.39 27.33 8.66
N VAL A 16 0.11 26.53 7.71
CA VAL A 16 -0.56 25.28 7.34
C VAL A 16 -0.66 24.35 8.54
N GLN A 17 -1.78 23.63 8.66
CA GLN A 17 -2.01 22.61 9.66
C GLN A 17 -1.65 21.23 9.06
N PRO A 18 -0.43 20.68 9.28
CA PRO A 18 0.08 19.56 8.48
C PRO A 18 -0.76 18.29 8.63
N ILE A 19 -1.28 18.03 9.83
CA ILE A 19 -2.13 16.87 10.11
C ILE A 19 -3.46 16.98 9.33
N LYS A 20 -4.10 18.15 9.34
CA LYS A 20 -5.37 18.34 8.63
C LYS A 20 -5.18 18.37 7.12
N ALA A 21 -4.08 18.95 6.64
CA ALA A 21 -3.73 18.92 5.22
C ALA A 21 -3.53 17.48 4.73
N ARG A 22 -2.85 16.65 5.52
CA ARG A 22 -2.70 15.22 5.23
C ARG A 22 -4.03 14.48 5.22
N GLN A 23 -4.92 14.77 6.18
CA GLN A 23 -6.26 14.17 6.22
C GLN A 23 -7.06 14.54 4.96
N LEU A 24 -7.04 15.81 4.56
CA LEU A 24 -7.71 16.27 3.33
C LEU A 24 -7.19 15.52 2.10
N ILE A 25 -5.86 15.44 1.93
CA ILE A 25 -5.25 14.71 0.81
C ILE A 25 -5.59 13.22 0.85
N SER A 26 -5.62 12.61 2.04
CA SER A 26 -6.00 11.21 2.22
C SER A 26 -7.45 10.94 1.84
N VAL A 27 -8.37 11.92 2.01
CA VAL A 27 -9.75 11.79 1.53
C VAL A 27 -9.78 11.73 0.01
N TRP A 28 -9.07 12.63 -0.68
CA TRP A 28 -8.98 12.59 -2.15
C TRP A 28 -8.35 11.28 -2.65
N GLN A 29 -7.34 10.74 -1.96
CA GLN A 29 -6.74 9.46 -2.32
C GLN A 29 -7.74 8.29 -2.14
N GLY A 30 -8.54 8.32 -1.07
CA GLY A 30 -9.61 7.35 -0.84
C GLY A 30 -10.68 7.40 -1.93
N GLU A 31 -11.13 8.61 -2.29
CA GLU A 31 -12.10 8.82 -3.37
C GLU A 31 -11.58 8.33 -4.73
N ALA A 32 -10.29 8.55 -5.02
CA ALA A 32 -9.65 8.02 -6.23
C ALA A 32 -9.68 6.49 -6.26
N ILE A 33 -9.36 5.83 -5.14
CA ILE A 33 -9.41 4.37 -5.00
C ILE A 33 -10.83 3.84 -5.19
N ASP A 34 -11.81 4.45 -4.52
CA ASP A 34 -13.22 4.07 -4.63
C ASP A 34 -13.72 4.22 -6.06
N HIS A 35 -13.34 5.31 -6.75
CA HIS A 35 -13.66 5.52 -8.15
C HIS A 35 -13.19 4.34 -9.02
N HIS A 36 -12.03 3.76 -8.75
CA HIS A 36 -11.48 2.63 -9.50
C HIS A 36 -12.13 1.29 -9.13
N LEU A 37 -12.42 1.08 -7.85
CA LEU A 37 -13.03 -0.16 -7.35
C LEU A 37 -14.49 -0.31 -7.79
N PHE A 38 -15.24 0.80 -7.86
CA PHE A 38 -16.67 0.79 -8.15
C PHE A 38 -17.01 1.20 -9.59
N ALA A 39 -16.03 1.55 -10.42
CA ALA A 39 -16.28 1.81 -11.83
C ALA A 39 -16.66 0.52 -12.58
N LYS A 40 -17.81 0.56 -13.27
CA LYS A 40 -18.27 -0.55 -14.12
C LYS A 40 -17.28 -0.73 -15.29
N LYS A 41 -16.90 -1.99 -15.57
CA LYS A 41 -15.87 -2.51 -16.49
C LYS A 41 -15.77 -1.96 -17.94
N LYS A 42 -16.48 -0.90 -18.35
CA LYS A 42 -16.37 -0.30 -19.69
C LYS A 42 -16.09 1.19 -19.58
N SER A 43 -14.86 1.57 -19.92
CA SER A 43 -14.30 2.93 -19.98
C SER A 43 -14.45 3.77 -18.71
N VAL A 44 -13.55 3.54 -17.75
CA VAL A 44 -13.41 4.40 -16.56
C VAL A 44 -12.76 5.71 -17.01
N LYS A 45 -13.47 6.83 -16.90
CA LYS A 45 -12.85 8.15 -17.10
C LYS A 45 -11.78 8.34 -16.02
N PRO A 46 -10.64 9.00 -16.31
CA PRO A 46 -9.64 9.26 -15.29
C PRO A 46 -10.26 10.07 -14.15
N TYR A 47 -9.95 9.69 -12.90
CA TYR A 47 -10.42 10.42 -11.73
C TYR A 47 -9.73 11.80 -11.68
N VAL A 48 -10.54 12.83 -11.42
CA VAL A 48 -10.08 14.21 -11.32
C VAL A 48 -10.57 14.77 -10.00
N VAL A 49 -9.63 15.24 -9.19
CA VAL A 49 -9.93 15.99 -7.98
C VAL A 49 -10.29 17.41 -8.38
N SER A 50 -11.42 17.91 -7.88
CA SER A 50 -11.80 19.31 -8.00
C SER A 50 -11.76 19.94 -6.61
N ALA A 51 -10.84 20.89 -6.40
CA ALA A 51 -10.66 21.57 -5.14
C ALA A 51 -10.57 23.08 -5.38
N GLY A 52 -11.62 23.81 -4.99
CA GLY A 52 -11.71 25.25 -5.28
C GLY A 52 -11.67 25.53 -6.78
N SER A 53 -10.73 26.39 -7.19
CA SER A 53 -10.44 26.74 -8.60
C SER A 53 -9.55 25.71 -9.32
N LEU A 54 -8.93 24.79 -8.58
CA LEU A 54 -7.98 23.83 -9.12
C LEU A 54 -8.66 22.51 -9.47
N SER A 55 -8.25 21.95 -10.61
CA SER A 55 -8.52 20.57 -10.98
C SER A 55 -7.21 19.86 -11.29
N PHE A 56 -7.07 18.63 -10.82
CA PHE A 56 -5.86 17.85 -11.02
C PHE A 56 -6.17 16.35 -11.03
N SER A 57 -5.33 15.60 -11.73
CA SER A 57 -5.53 14.17 -11.94
C SER A 57 -5.13 13.35 -10.71
N GLU A 58 -5.53 12.08 -10.69
CA GLU A 58 -4.99 11.12 -9.73
C GLU A 58 -3.46 11.00 -9.80
N ASP A 59 -2.87 11.11 -10.99
CA ASP A 59 -1.41 11.07 -11.14
C ASP A 59 -0.76 12.24 -10.40
N ASP A 60 -1.34 13.44 -10.47
CA ASP A 60 -0.87 14.61 -9.73
C ASP A 60 -1.05 14.45 -8.22
N LEU A 61 -2.13 13.81 -7.78
CA LEU A 61 -2.37 13.49 -6.37
C LEU A 61 -1.32 12.50 -5.84
N ASN A 62 -0.91 11.54 -6.66
CA ASN A 62 0.15 10.58 -6.30
C ASN A 62 1.56 11.22 -6.27
N GLU A 63 1.76 12.34 -6.98
CA GLU A 63 2.99 13.15 -6.87
C GLU A 63 3.02 13.97 -5.58
N LEU A 64 1.84 14.38 -5.07
CA LEU A 64 1.67 15.22 -3.89
C LEU A 64 2.01 14.49 -2.58
N ILE A 65 1.59 13.23 -2.45
CA ILE A 65 1.95 12.33 -1.35
C ILE A 65 2.19 10.94 -1.91
N HIS A 66 3.41 10.44 -1.72
CA HIS A 66 3.77 9.05 -1.95
C HIS A 66 4.06 8.35 -0.62
N ASN A 67 3.67 7.08 -0.53
CA ASN A 67 3.99 6.21 0.60
C ASN A 67 4.33 4.83 0.05
N ASP A 68 5.58 4.38 0.25
CA ASP A 68 6.03 3.04 -0.15
C ASP A 68 5.61 1.95 0.86
N GLY A 69 4.87 2.34 1.92
CA GLY A 69 4.38 1.43 2.96
C GLY A 69 5.40 1.13 4.07
N PHE A 70 6.66 1.56 3.91
CA PHE A 70 7.74 1.28 4.87
C PHE A 70 8.42 2.56 5.40
N SER A 71 8.22 3.69 4.75
CA SER A 71 8.88 4.95 5.08
C SER A 71 7.90 6.11 5.33
N ALA A 72 8.44 7.25 5.77
CA ALA A 72 7.65 8.47 5.94
C ALA A 72 7.18 8.98 4.57
N SER A 73 5.93 9.45 4.50
CA SER A 73 5.38 10.00 3.25
C SER A 73 6.26 11.10 2.67
N THR A 74 6.52 11.01 1.38
CA THR A 74 7.36 11.93 0.61
C THR A 74 6.56 12.68 -0.44
N ILE A 75 7.12 13.76 -0.94
CA ILE A 75 6.54 14.62 -1.98
C ILE A 75 7.55 14.83 -3.10
N SER A 76 7.11 14.71 -4.35
CA SER A 76 7.97 14.97 -5.50
C SER A 76 8.08 16.47 -5.81
N PRO A 77 9.01 16.91 -6.67
CA PRO A 77 9.02 18.28 -7.18
C PRO A 77 7.70 18.72 -7.84
N LYS A 78 7.09 17.86 -8.67
CA LYS A 78 5.80 18.14 -9.29
C LYS A 78 4.68 18.23 -8.24
N GLY A 79 4.71 17.34 -7.26
CA GLY A 79 3.84 17.38 -6.10
C GLY A 79 3.99 18.65 -5.28
N ALA A 80 5.22 19.11 -5.05
CA ALA A 80 5.51 20.36 -4.36
C ALA A 80 4.93 21.56 -5.11
N GLY A 81 5.03 21.59 -6.44
CA GLY A 81 4.39 22.61 -7.26
C GLY A 81 2.86 22.60 -7.16
N LEU A 82 2.23 21.42 -7.05
CA LEU A 82 0.80 21.34 -6.75
C LEU A 82 0.49 21.80 -5.32
N LEU A 83 1.31 21.44 -4.35
CA LEU A 83 1.14 21.82 -2.94
C LEU A 83 1.18 23.34 -2.76
N ILE A 84 2.11 24.02 -3.43
CA ILE A 84 2.22 25.48 -3.46
C ILE A 84 0.91 26.09 -3.99
N ARG A 85 0.40 25.60 -5.13
CA ARG A 85 -0.87 26.11 -5.69
C ARG A 85 -2.06 25.88 -4.76
N LEU A 86 -2.15 24.72 -4.12
CA LEU A 86 -3.20 24.44 -3.13
C LEU A 86 -3.13 25.40 -1.92
N TYR A 87 -1.92 25.80 -1.53
CA TYR A 87 -1.70 26.76 -0.45
C TYR A 87 -2.09 28.17 -0.86
N GLU A 88 -1.67 28.62 -2.04
CA GLU A 88 -1.95 29.96 -2.58
C GLU A 88 -3.46 30.19 -2.79
N GLU A 89 -4.18 29.15 -3.23
CA GLU A 89 -5.64 29.17 -3.39
C GLU A 89 -6.41 28.99 -2.06
N ASN A 90 -5.71 28.96 -0.91
CA ASN A 90 -6.28 28.76 0.43
C ASN A 90 -7.13 27.48 0.56
N ILE A 91 -6.84 26.46 -0.25
CA ILE A 91 -7.50 25.15 -0.18
C ILE A 91 -6.96 24.35 1.00
N LEU A 92 -5.67 24.50 1.30
CA LEU A 92 -5.07 23.86 2.47
C LEU A 92 -5.62 24.46 3.78
N PRO A 93 -5.80 23.64 4.83
CA PRO A 93 -6.20 24.15 6.13
C PRO A 93 -5.07 24.97 6.76
N ILE A 94 -5.25 26.28 6.83
CA ILE A 94 -4.30 27.25 7.37
C ILE A 94 -4.84 27.84 8.68
N LYS A 95 -3.97 28.03 9.66
CA LYS A 95 -4.24 28.76 10.90
C LYS A 95 -3.79 30.21 10.73
N GLY A 96 -4.74 31.13 10.62
CA GLY A 96 -4.46 32.56 10.43
C GLY A 96 -4.44 32.93 8.96
N LYS A 97 -3.59 33.89 8.58
CA LYS A 97 -3.44 34.33 7.19
C LYS A 97 -2.30 33.57 6.51
N ALA A 98 -2.50 33.23 5.23
CA ALA A 98 -1.42 32.73 4.39
C ALA A 98 -0.27 33.76 4.34
N GLY A 99 0.95 33.27 4.50
CA GLY A 99 2.18 34.03 4.34
C GLY A 99 2.87 33.69 3.01
N PRO A 100 4.01 34.30 2.70
CA PRO A 100 4.79 33.94 1.53
C PRO A 100 5.33 32.50 1.65
N VAL A 101 5.29 31.75 0.56
CA VAL A 101 5.89 30.41 0.46
C VAL A 101 7.41 30.50 0.51
N SER A 102 8.06 29.56 1.20
CA SER A 102 9.53 29.51 1.27
C SER A 102 10.18 29.30 -0.10
N GLU A 103 11.25 30.06 -0.38
CA GLU A 103 12.07 29.91 -1.59
C GLU A 103 12.65 28.50 -1.76
N VAL A 104 12.91 27.80 -0.64
CA VAL A 104 13.42 26.41 -0.65
C VAL A 104 12.42 25.47 -1.33
N LEU A 105 11.13 25.63 -1.04
CA LEU A 105 10.09 24.78 -1.62
C LEU A 105 9.82 25.15 -3.07
N ILE A 106 9.91 26.45 -3.41
CA ILE A 106 9.79 26.95 -4.79
C ILE A 106 10.93 26.39 -5.66
N ALA A 107 12.16 26.44 -5.18
CA ALA A 107 13.33 25.90 -5.88
C ALA A 107 13.16 24.39 -6.10
N TYR A 108 12.81 23.64 -5.05
CA TYR A 108 12.56 22.20 -5.16
C TYR A 108 11.47 21.87 -6.18
N ALA A 109 10.37 22.63 -6.21
CA ALA A 109 9.29 22.41 -7.17
C ALA A 109 9.74 22.66 -8.63
N SER A 110 10.66 23.58 -8.85
CA SER A 110 11.15 23.96 -10.18
C SER A 110 12.09 22.93 -10.83
N GLU A 111 12.71 22.04 -10.06
CA GLU A 111 13.62 20.97 -10.54
C GLU A 111 12.88 19.78 -11.22
N GLY A 112 11.55 19.84 -11.32
CA GLY A 112 10.68 18.67 -11.44
C GLY A 112 10.59 17.91 -12.77
N GLN A 113 11.29 18.33 -13.83
CA GLN A 113 11.29 17.56 -15.09
C GLN A 113 11.98 16.19 -14.95
N THR A 114 12.98 16.05 -14.06
CA THR A 114 13.76 14.81 -13.90
C THR A 114 13.00 13.68 -13.21
N PHE A 115 11.95 13.99 -12.43
CA PHE A 115 11.33 13.02 -11.52
C PHE A 115 10.18 12.23 -12.15
N SER A 116 9.38 12.84 -13.04
CA SER A 116 8.31 12.13 -13.75
C SER A 116 8.87 10.95 -14.55
N ASP A 117 10.04 11.14 -15.15
CA ASP A 117 10.73 10.10 -15.92
C ASP A 117 11.29 8.99 -15.02
N LEU A 118 11.86 9.34 -13.86
CA LEU A 118 12.31 8.35 -12.87
C LEU A 118 11.15 7.54 -12.29
N ARG A 119 9.98 8.16 -12.07
CA ARG A 119 8.78 7.49 -11.59
C ARG A 119 8.21 6.55 -12.65
N LYS A 120 8.10 7.01 -13.91
CA LYS A 120 7.71 6.14 -15.04
C LYS A 120 8.65 4.96 -15.16
N LEU A 121 9.96 5.20 -15.06
CA LEU A 121 10.95 4.14 -15.07
C LEU A 121 10.72 3.15 -13.91
N ARG A 122 10.51 3.62 -12.68
CA ARG A 122 10.26 2.77 -11.52
C ARG A 122 8.98 1.95 -11.65
N VAL A 123 7.89 2.57 -12.08
CA VAL A 123 6.60 1.89 -12.31
C VAL A 123 6.74 0.82 -13.38
N GLU A 124 7.41 1.14 -14.49
CA GLU A 124 7.65 0.18 -15.57
C GLU A 124 8.57 -0.96 -15.11
N THR A 125 9.60 -0.65 -14.33
CA THR A 125 10.51 -1.66 -13.77
C THR A 125 9.77 -2.61 -12.82
N GLU A 126 8.90 -2.09 -11.96
CA GLU A 126 8.07 -2.90 -11.07
C GLU A 126 7.00 -3.69 -11.85
N ARG A 127 6.45 -3.14 -12.92
CA ARG A 127 5.54 -3.85 -13.83
C ARG A 127 6.24 -5.04 -14.48
N LEU A 128 7.43 -4.84 -15.05
CA LEU A 128 8.24 -5.88 -15.67
C LEU A 128 8.62 -6.98 -14.65
N LYS A 129 9.01 -6.60 -13.42
CA LYS A 129 9.25 -7.58 -12.34
C LYS A 129 8.01 -8.41 -12.03
N ARG A 130 6.84 -7.78 -11.94
CA ARG A 130 5.56 -8.49 -11.70
C ARG A 130 5.21 -9.42 -12.85
N GLU A 131 5.39 -9.00 -14.09
CA GLU A 131 5.13 -9.84 -15.28
C GLU A 131 6.02 -11.09 -15.29
N VAL A 132 7.30 -10.97 -14.93
CA VAL A 132 8.21 -12.12 -14.81
C VAL A 132 7.74 -13.09 -13.73
N VAL A 133 7.35 -12.59 -12.56
CA VAL A 133 6.85 -13.42 -11.45
C VAL A 133 5.52 -14.09 -11.81
N ILE A 134 4.60 -13.38 -12.45
CA ILE A 134 3.30 -13.92 -12.87
C ILE A 134 3.50 -15.03 -13.91
N LYS A 135 4.37 -14.83 -14.91
CA LYS A 135 4.70 -15.89 -15.88
C LYS A 135 5.24 -17.15 -15.20
N LYS A 136 6.06 -17.00 -14.16
CA LYS A 136 6.56 -18.13 -13.37
C LYS A 136 5.43 -18.87 -12.63
N PHE A 137 4.33 -18.19 -12.30
CA PHE A 137 3.18 -18.82 -11.65
C PHE A 137 2.26 -19.57 -12.61
N GLU A 138 2.32 -19.31 -13.91
CA GLU A 138 1.49 -20.02 -14.91
C GLU A 138 1.89 -21.50 -15.05
N ASP A 139 3.17 -21.81 -14.86
CA ASP A 139 3.72 -23.17 -14.92
C ASP A 139 4.16 -23.65 -13.53
N LEU A 140 3.22 -24.23 -12.79
CA LEU A 140 3.43 -24.72 -11.43
C LEU A 140 4.45 -25.87 -11.34
N ASP A 141 4.61 -26.66 -12.40
CA ASP A 141 5.51 -27.82 -12.41
C ASP A 141 6.97 -27.40 -12.58
N SER A 142 7.22 -26.23 -13.19
CA SER A 142 8.56 -25.65 -13.33
C SER A 142 9.15 -25.07 -12.04
N ILE A 143 8.34 -24.90 -11.00
CA ILE A 143 8.75 -24.24 -9.76
C ILE A 143 9.52 -25.23 -8.88
N SER A 144 10.74 -24.86 -8.47
CA SER A 144 11.55 -25.66 -7.55
C SER A 144 11.21 -25.34 -6.09
N ASP A 145 11.36 -26.32 -5.20
CA ASP A 145 11.27 -26.15 -3.75
C ASP A 145 12.28 -25.15 -3.18
N SER A 146 13.38 -24.90 -3.89
CA SER A 146 14.35 -23.84 -3.58
C SER A 146 13.78 -22.42 -3.68
N ASP A 147 12.71 -22.24 -4.47
CA ASP A 147 11.99 -20.96 -4.57
C ASP A 147 11.05 -20.71 -3.37
N PHE A 148 10.78 -21.75 -2.57
CA PHE A 148 9.77 -21.67 -1.54
C PHE A 148 10.22 -20.73 -0.42
N SER A 149 9.46 -19.64 -0.28
CA SER A 149 9.52 -18.71 0.84
C SER A 149 8.10 -18.27 1.19
N TYR A 150 7.90 -17.66 2.36
CA TYR A 150 6.60 -17.08 2.72
C TYR A 150 6.07 -16.16 1.61
N THR A 151 6.88 -15.21 1.15
CA THR A 151 6.47 -14.20 0.17
C THR A 151 6.14 -14.82 -1.18
N PHE A 152 6.95 -15.79 -1.64
CA PHE A 152 6.70 -16.48 -2.90
C PHE A 152 5.39 -17.28 -2.86
N LEU A 153 5.20 -18.09 -1.81
CA LEU A 153 3.98 -18.90 -1.65
C LEU A 153 2.75 -18.03 -1.44
N ASP A 154 2.87 -16.89 -0.75
CA ASP A 154 1.76 -15.98 -0.56
C ASP A 154 1.29 -15.34 -1.87
N GLN A 155 2.21 -14.90 -2.71
CA GLN A 155 1.91 -14.41 -4.05
C GLN A 155 1.34 -15.51 -4.96
N LEU A 156 1.92 -16.72 -4.92
CA LEU A 156 1.47 -17.86 -5.72
C LEU A 156 0.04 -18.28 -5.37
N PHE A 157 -0.26 -18.43 -4.08
CA PHE A 157 -1.61 -18.77 -3.63
C PHE A 157 -2.61 -17.64 -3.90
N PHE A 158 -2.18 -16.38 -3.79
CA PHE A 158 -3.03 -15.24 -4.15
C PHE A 158 -3.37 -15.24 -5.66
N HIS A 159 -2.44 -15.65 -6.51
CA HIS A 159 -2.66 -15.76 -7.95
C HIS A 159 -3.65 -16.89 -8.31
N HIS A 160 -3.51 -18.06 -7.68
CA HIS A 160 -4.26 -19.26 -8.07
C HIS A 160 -5.52 -19.55 -7.26
N LYS A 161 -5.64 -19.03 -6.04
CA LYS A 161 -6.75 -19.33 -5.11
C LYS A 161 -7.48 -18.05 -4.74
N LYS A 162 -8.78 -18.20 -4.49
CA LYS A 162 -9.60 -17.10 -3.96
C LYS A 162 -9.12 -16.73 -2.56
N ILE A 163 -9.11 -15.43 -2.28
CA ILE A 163 -8.84 -14.89 -0.94
C ILE A 163 -9.93 -15.41 0.01
N GLY A 164 -9.54 -16.06 1.09
CA GLY A 164 -10.47 -16.66 2.03
C GLY A 164 -9.82 -17.10 3.33
N ILE A 165 -10.65 -17.29 4.35
CA ILE A 165 -10.26 -17.86 5.65
C ILE A 165 -10.35 -19.38 5.54
N GLY A 166 -9.46 -20.07 6.25
CA GLY A 166 -9.45 -21.52 6.33
C GLY A 166 -8.40 -22.15 5.44
N PHE A 167 -8.70 -23.35 4.97
CA PHE A 167 -7.73 -24.25 4.35
C PHE A 167 -7.78 -24.19 2.83
N SER A 168 -6.61 -24.22 2.20
CA SER A 168 -6.46 -24.35 0.75
C SER A 168 -5.20 -25.12 0.40
N GLU A 169 -5.21 -25.81 -0.74
CA GLU A 169 -4.09 -26.65 -1.17
C GLU A 169 -3.76 -26.39 -2.64
N LEU A 170 -2.47 -26.53 -2.97
CA LEU A 170 -1.94 -26.40 -4.32
C LEU A 170 -0.73 -27.32 -4.47
N VAL A 171 -0.60 -27.96 -5.65
CA VAL A 171 0.58 -28.78 -5.98
C VAL A 171 1.56 -27.93 -6.78
N VAL A 172 2.79 -27.77 -6.28
CA VAL A 172 3.84 -26.91 -6.84
C VAL A 172 5.09 -27.73 -7.03
N GLY A 173 5.60 -27.89 -8.26
CA GLY A 173 6.78 -28.71 -8.53
C GLY A 173 6.65 -30.14 -8.02
N GLY A 174 5.43 -30.71 -8.10
CA GLY A 174 5.10 -32.02 -7.51
C GLY A 174 4.90 -32.04 -5.99
N ILE A 175 5.13 -30.93 -5.28
CA ILE A 175 4.97 -30.83 -3.82
C ILE A 175 3.58 -30.35 -3.46
N LYS A 176 2.89 -31.11 -2.59
CA LYS A 176 1.61 -30.69 -2.01
C LYS A 176 1.85 -29.61 -0.95
N VAL A 177 1.56 -28.36 -1.29
CA VAL A 177 1.62 -27.21 -0.39
C VAL A 177 0.23 -26.92 0.17
N THR A 178 0.15 -26.78 1.48
CA THR A 178 -1.08 -26.40 2.20
C THR A 178 -0.95 -24.98 2.73
N LYS A 179 -2.02 -24.19 2.58
CA LYS A 179 -2.18 -22.84 3.15
C LYS A 179 -3.34 -22.86 4.14
N TYR A 180 -3.08 -22.37 5.34
CA TYR A 180 -4.10 -22.14 6.35
C TYR A 180 -4.12 -20.67 6.76
N VAL A 181 -5.31 -20.06 6.75
CA VAL A 181 -5.53 -18.68 7.15
C VAL A 181 -6.49 -18.65 8.33
N SER A 182 -6.06 -18.09 9.47
CA SER A 182 -6.90 -17.89 10.65
C SER A 182 -7.08 -16.41 10.95
N LYS A 183 -8.30 -16.02 11.34
CA LYS A 183 -8.64 -14.65 11.73
C LYS A 183 -8.56 -14.52 13.24
N HIS A 184 -7.83 -13.53 13.73
CA HIS A 184 -7.69 -13.23 15.15
C HIS A 184 -8.18 -11.81 15.44
N TYR A 185 -9.01 -11.65 16.46
CA TYR A 185 -9.56 -10.36 16.84
C TYR A 185 -8.71 -9.67 17.93
N SER A 186 -8.69 -8.34 17.92
CA SER A 186 -8.23 -7.56 19.07
C SER A 186 -9.07 -7.90 20.32
N ASN A 187 -8.56 -7.66 21.54
CA ASN A 187 -9.33 -7.84 22.78
C ASN A 187 -10.67 -7.07 22.77
N SER A 188 -10.72 -5.91 22.11
CA SER A 188 -11.95 -5.12 21.93
C SER A 188 -12.93 -5.66 20.88
N ARG A 189 -12.55 -6.71 20.14
CA ARG A 189 -13.21 -7.26 18.94
C ARG A 189 -13.43 -6.27 17.77
N LYS A 190 -13.05 -4.99 17.90
CA LYS A 190 -13.22 -3.97 16.85
C LYS A 190 -12.27 -4.14 15.66
N ASN A 191 -11.06 -4.61 15.91
CA ASN A 191 -10.04 -4.84 14.88
C ASN A 191 -9.73 -6.33 14.76
N PHE A 192 -9.20 -6.75 13.61
CA PHE A 192 -8.72 -8.11 13.36
C PHE A 192 -7.44 -8.11 12.53
N ASP A 193 -6.75 -9.25 12.57
CA ASP A 193 -5.57 -9.55 11.77
C ASP A 193 -5.53 -11.05 11.47
N TYR A 194 -4.82 -11.44 10.42
CA TYR A 194 -4.76 -12.81 9.96
C TYR A 194 -3.40 -13.44 10.24
N ALA A 195 -3.42 -14.64 10.82
CA ALA A 195 -2.27 -15.52 10.79
C ALA A 195 -2.35 -16.40 9.55
N ILE A 196 -1.22 -16.61 8.88
CA ILE A 196 -1.13 -17.37 7.64
C ILE A 196 0.00 -18.37 7.79
N LYS A 197 -0.28 -19.64 7.52
CA LYS A 197 0.69 -20.73 7.56
C LYS A 197 0.71 -21.48 6.23
N TYR A 198 1.89 -21.64 5.68
CA TYR A 198 2.18 -22.54 4.56
C TYR A 198 2.96 -23.73 5.07
N SER A 199 2.60 -24.94 4.65
CA SER A 199 3.32 -26.14 5.03
C SER A 199 3.28 -27.23 3.96
N GLY A 200 4.25 -28.13 4.01
CA GLY A 200 4.33 -29.27 3.12
C GLY A 200 5.59 -30.08 3.38
N THR A 201 5.83 -31.06 2.51
CA THR A 201 7.04 -31.90 2.53
C THR A 201 7.77 -31.71 1.22
N LYS A 202 9.05 -31.33 1.28
CA LYS A 202 9.90 -31.14 0.10
C LYS A 202 10.21 -32.47 -0.58
N ASN A 203 10.80 -32.40 -1.77
CA ASN A 203 11.14 -33.57 -2.57
C ASN A 203 12.19 -34.48 -1.91
N ASP A 204 13.04 -33.94 -1.03
CA ASP A 204 14.00 -34.68 -0.22
C ASP A 204 13.38 -35.33 1.04
N GLY A 205 12.07 -35.14 1.26
CA GLY A 205 11.36 -35.61 2.46
C GLY A 205 11.38 -34.63 3.63
N THR A 206 12.06 -33.49 3.52
CA THR A 206 12.17 -32.50 4.59
C THR A 206 10.86 -31.72 4.74
N PRO A 207 10.25 -31.66 5.95
CA PRO A 207 9.08 -30.81 6.17
C PRO A 207 9.47 -29.33 6.16
N PHE A 208 8.58 -28.47 5.65
CA PHE A 208 8.75 -27.03 5.74
C PHE A 208 7.51 -26.35 6.31
N VAL A 209 7.73 -25.23 7.00
CA VAL A 209 6.68 -24.35 7.48
C VAL A 209 7.13 -22.90 7.26
N TYR A 210 6.26 -22.10 6.64
CA TYR A 210 6.43 -20.65 6.54
C TYR A 210 5.21 -19.96 7.10
N GLU A 211 5.39 -19.03 8.02
CA GLU A 211 4.28 -18.41 8.72
C GLU A 211 4.42 -16.90 8.87
N LYS A 212 3.26 -16.25 8.87
CA LYS A 212 3.07 -14.88 9.33
C LYS A 212 2.15 -14.95 10.54
N PRO A 213 2.63 -14.66 11.75
CA PRO A 213 1.79 -14.61 12.92
C PRO A 213 0.84 -13.41 12.86
N SER A 214 -0.31 -13.54 13.52
CA SER A 214 -1.20 -12.40 13.76
C SER A 214 -0.73 -11.62 14.97
N ARG A 215 -0.78 -10.29 14.90
CA ARG A 215 -0.51 -9.42 16.08
C ARG A 215 -1.49 -9.62 17.24
N TYR A 216 -2.60 -10.30 16.98
CA TYR A 216 -3.64 -10.60 17.96
C TYR A 216 -3.69 -12.08 18.33
N ALA A 217 -2.74 -12.90 17.86
CA ALA A 217 -2.72 -14.34 18.12
C ALA A 217 -2.75 -14.64 19.62
N GLU A 218 -2.01 -13.88 20.43
CA GLU A 218 -1.86 -14.08 21.87
C GLU A 218 -2.96 -13.41 22.72
N ASN A 219 -3.94 -12.76 22.09
CA ASN A 219 -5.05 -12.16 22.84
C ASN A 219 -5.89 -13.25 23.51
N ARG A 220 -6.30 -13.01 24.76
CA ARG A 220 -7.05 -13.97 25.58
C ARG A 220 -8.29 -14.55 24.87
N GLY A 221 -8.97 -13.73 24.07
CA GLY A 221 -10.16 -14.15 23.32
C GLY A 221 -9.88 -15.03 22.09
N ASN A 222 -8.62 -15.19 21.67
CA ASN A 222 -8.21 -16.08 20.58
C ASN A 222 -7.38 -17.27 21.08
N ASP A 223 -7.17 -17.40 22.38
CA ASP A 223 -6.41 -18.47 23.03
C ASP A 223 -7.38 -19.41 23.75
N PRO A 224 -7.61 -20.64 23.23
CA PRO A 224 -8.51 -21.61 23.83
C PRO A 224 -8.12 -22.02 25.27
N GLU A 225 -6.83 -22.02 25.60
CA GLU A 225 -6.32 -22.44 26.92
C GLU A 225 -6.41 -21.32 27.96
N ARG A 226 -6.51 -20.06 27.50
CA ARG A 226 -6.70 -18.88 28.36
C ARG A 226 -8.14 -18.37 28.35
N ASN A 227 -9.05 -19.07 27.66
CA ASN A 227 -10.48 -18.78 27.63
C ASN A 227 -11.19 -19.43 28.83
N TRP A 228 -10.94 -18.91 30.03
CA TRP A 228 -11.50 -19.40 31.30
C TRP A 228 -13.00 -19.06 31.49
N GLY A 229 -13.87 -19.47 30.56
CA GLY A 229 -15.31 -19.64 30.80
C GLY A 229 -16.14 -18.37 31.05
N LEU A 230 -15.88 -17.26 30.35
CA LEU A 230 -16.84 -16.14 30.31
C LEU A 230 -17.86 -16.37 29.18
N PRO A 231 -19.16 -16.02 29.40
CA PRO A 231 -20.21 -16.28 28.43
C PRO A 231 -20.01 -15.49 27.13
N GLU A 232 -20.50 -16.08 26.02
CA GLU A 232 -20.42 -15.55 24.65
C GLU A 232 -21.05 -14.16 24.48
#